data_AF-A0A3B6IP79-F1
#
_entry.id   AF-A0A3B6IP79-F1
#
_cell.length_a   1.000
_cell.length_b   1.000
_cell.length_c   1.000
_cell.angle_alpha   90.00
_cell.angle_beta   90.00
_cell.angle_gamma   90.00
#
_symmetry.space_group_name_H-M   'P 1'
#
loop_
_entity.id
_entity.type
_entity.pdbx_description
1 polymer ?
#
loop_
_entity_poly.entity_id
_entity_poly.type
_entity_poly.pdbx_seq_one_letter_code
_entity_poly.pdbx_strand_id
1 'polypeptide(L)'
;MGASESLLARQTQQQQRPQWADEITTVSDGRRDAANEDPLLRRIRSLTIAPPLLSGQPAAGSETETSFTDILVRKPSGSSLAASGNLSPNLMFELFAMYREWQEEMAKEISGRQGELENKIETADALAVKLLQRFNYSVTSMRSTSHNLAEGGSW
;
A
#
# COMPACT_ATOMS: atom_id res chain seq x y z
N MET A 1 -61.37 9.28 -0.79
CA MET A 1 -61.58 8.69 0.55
C MET A 1 -60.29 7.92 0.84
N GLY A 2 -59.46 8.33 1.80
CA GLY A 2 -59.59 8.04 3.24
C GLY A 2 -58.70 6.80 3.52
N ALA A 3 -57.58 6.85 4.26
CA ALA A 3 -57.37 7.29 5.65
C ALA A 3 -58.17 6.41 6.63
N SER A 4 -57.60 5.73 7.64
CA SER A 4 -56.20 5.61 8.13
C SER A 4 -55.92 4.12 8.52
N GLU A 5 -54.86 3.63 9.19
CA GLU A 5 -53.72 4.12 10.00
C GLU A 5 -52.42 3.35 9.62
N SER A 6 -51.17 3.69 9.97
CA SER A 6 -50.53 4.45 11.08
C SER A 6 -50.21 3.67 12.37
N LEU A 7 -49.00 3.11 12.45
CA LEU A 7 -48.26 2.95 13.71
C LEU A 7 -46.82 3.44 13.53
N LEU A 8 -46.62 4.75 13.70
CA LEU A 8 -45.32 5.42 13.61
C LEU A 8 -44.86 5.86 15.02
N ALA A 9 -44.33 4.93 15.82
CA ALA A 9 -43.68 5.25 17.09
C ALA A 9 -42.73 4.12 17.54
N ARG A 10 -41.51 4.51 17.99
CA ARG A 10 -40.37 3.65 18.36
C ARG A 10 -39.83 2.77 17.21
N GLN A 11 -38.52 2.69 16.97
CA GLN A 11 -37.41 3.38 17.64
C GLN A 11 -36.26 3.61 16.64
N THR A 12 -35.70 4.83 16.64
CA THR A 12 -34.35 5.18 16.13
C THR A 12 -33.88 4.37 14.92
N GLN A 13 -34.23 4.75 13.69
CA GLN A 13 -33.53 5.84 12.99
C GLN A 13 -32.02 5.86 13.26
N GLN A 14 -31.27 5.15 12.42
CA GLN A 14 -30.21 5.78 11.61
C GLN A 14 -30.05 4.97 10.31
N GLN A 15 -29.69 5.63 9.21
CA GLN A 15 -29.57 4.96 7.92
C GLN A 15 -28.49 3.87 7.93
N GLN A 16 -28.67 2.85 7.09
CA GLN A 16 -27.62 1.91 6.72
C GLN A 16 -26.42 2.69 6.16
N ARG A 17 -25.37 2.86 6.97
CA ARG A 17 -24.10 3.44 6.53
C ARG A 17 -23.41 2.42 5.62
N PRO A 18 -22.88 2.82 4.45
CA PRO A 18 -22.17 1.89 3.56
C PRO A 18 -21.00 1.18 4.26
N GLN A 19 -20.76 -0.08 3.91
CA GLN A 19 -19.76 -0.97 4.55
C GLN A 19 -18.31 -0.66 4.15
N TRP A 20 -17.97 0.62 3.98
CA TRP A 20 -16.62 1.12 3.69
C TRP A 20 -16.24 2.28 4.63
N ALA A 21 -16.73 2.24 5.87
CA ALA A 21 -16.06 2.94 6.95
C ALA A 21 -14.81 2.12 7.32
N ASP A 22 -13.62 2.71 7.21
CA ASP A 22 -12.36 2.06 7.58
C ASP A 22 -12.34 1.71 9.08
N GLU A 23 -12.66 0.47 9.41
CA GLU A 23 -12.53 -0.07 10.75
C GLU A 23 -11.04 -0.33 11.02
N ILE A 24 -10.39 0.58 11.76
CA ILE A 24 -8.98 0.47 12.13
C ILE A 24 -8.84 -0.61 13.21
N THR A 25 -8.79 -1.87 12.78
CA THR A 25 -8.60 -3.03 13.65
C THR A 25 -7.21 -3.00 14.29
N THR A 26 -7.12 -2.45 15.50
CA THR A 26 -5.88 -2.45 16.28
C THR A 26 -5.53 -3.89 16.69
N VAL A 27 -4.46 -4.43 16.10
CA VAL A 27 -4.00 -5.78 16.41
C VAL A 27 -3.42 -5.80 17.83
N SER A 28 -4.28 -6.20 18.78
CA SER A 28 -3.90 -6.42 20.19
C SER A 28 -2.73 -7.41 20.28
N ASP A 29 -1.80 -7.18 21.22
CA ASP A 29 -0.44 -7.76 21.20
C ASP A 29 -0.40 -9.31 21.05
N GLY A 30 -0.32 -9.73 19.79
CA GLY A 30 -0.45 -11.12 19.38
C GLY A 30 0.85 -11.91 19.56
N ARG A 31 1.19 -12.20 20.82
CA ARG A 31 2.12 -13.25 21.27
C ARG A 31 3.29 -13.51 20.30
N ARG A 32 4.18 -12.51 20.14
CA ARG A 32 5.40 -12.66 19.33
C ARG A 32 6.41 -13.53 20.06
N ASP A 33 6.36 -14.83 19.80
CA ASP A 33 7.35 -15.80 20.30
C ASP A 33 8.76 -15.33 19.86
N ALA A 34 9.69 -15.18 20.81
CA ALA A 34 10.94 -14.40 20.68
C ALA A 34 12.00 -14.96 19.70
N ALA A 35 11.64 -15.98 18.92
CA ALA A 35 12.40 -16.50 17.78
C ALA A 35 12.04 -15.81 16.45
N ASN A 36 10.87 -15.17 16.35
CA ASN A 36 10.36 -14.55 15.13
C ASN A 36 10.11 -13.03 15.30
N GLU A 37 10.88 -12.38 16.17
CA GLU A 37 10.89 -10.93 16.31
C GLU A 37 11.88 -10.29 15.32
N ASP A 38 11.43 -9.24 14.62
CA ASP A 38 12.26 -8.41 13.76
C ASP A 38 13.54 -7.94 14.49
N PRO A 39 14.75 -8.18 13.94
CA PRO A 39 16.00 -7.76 14.57
C PRO A 39 16.09 -6.24 14.82
N LEU A 40 15.37 -5.40 14.07
CA LEU A 40 15.27 -3.97 14.34
C LEU A 40 14.42 -3.68 15.59
N LEU A 41 13.23 -4.28 15.72
CA LEU A 41 12.41 -4.18 16.94
C LEU A 41 13.16 -4.70 18.17
N ARG A 42 13.85 -5.84 18.04
CA ARG A 42 14.68 -6.41 19.10
C ARG A 42 15.80 -5.48 19.53
N ARG A 43 16.49 -4.84 18.56
CA ARG A 43 17.50 -3.81 18.85
C ARG A 43 16.90 -2.58 19.53
N ILE A 44 15.76 -2.08 19.06
CA ILE A 44 15.07 -0.92 19.66
C ILE A 44 14.69 -1.21 21.12
N ARG A 45 14.12 -2.39 21.45
CA ARG A 45 13.84 -2.78 22.85
C ARG A 45 15.10 -2.92 23.71
N SER A 46 16.25 -3.24 23.10
CA SER A 46 17.52 -3.39 23.82
C SER A 46 18.26 -2.08 24.10
N LEU A 47 17.80 -0.94 23.57
CA LEU A 47 18.40 0.37 23.84
C LEU A 47 18.00 0.87 25.22
N THR A 48 18.97 0.96 26.13
CA THR A 48 18.81 1.66 27.40
C THR A 48 18.41 3.12 27.13
N ILE A 49 17.22 3.52 27.56
CA ILE A 49 16.79 4.92 27.52
C ILE A 49 17.74 5.72 28.42
N ALA A 50 18.52 6.62 27.82
CA ALA A 50 19.37 7.52 28.57
C ALA A 50 18.52 8.41 29.48
N PRO A 51 18.94 8.69 30.73
CA PRO A 51 18.21 9.61 31.60
C PRO A 51 18.09 10.99 30.94
N PRO A 52 16.96 11.71 31.14
CA PRO A 52 16.74 12.98 30.48
C PRO A 52 17.84 13.98 30.85
N LEU A 53 18.49 14.55 29.83
CA LEU A 53 19.60 15.51 29.98
C LEU A 53 19.19 16.78 30.74
N LEU A 54 17.88 17.08 30.77
CA LEU A 54 17.29 18.10 31.62
C LEU A 54 17.00 17.52 33.00
N SER A 55 18.01 17.55 33.87
CA SER A 55 17.86 17.22 35.30
C SER A 55 16.93 18.24 35.96
N GLY A 56 15.70 17.81 36.29
CA GLY A 56 14.82 18.57 37.18
C GLY A 56 15.31 18.50 38.63
N GLN A 57 15.10 19.58 39.39
CA GLN A 57 15.58 19.78 40.76
C GLN A 57 17.13 19.84 40.89
N PRO A 58 17.69 20.48 41.94
CA PRO A 58 17.45 20.18 43.36
C PRO A 58 16.36 21.03 44.03
N ALA A 59 15.84 20.50 45.14
CA ALA A 59 14.94 21.25 46.01
C ALA A 59 15.75 22.17 46.94
N ALA A 60 15.56 23.49 46.78
CA ALA A 60 15.93 24.51 47.76
C ALA A 60 14.84 25.59 47.71
N GLY A 61 14.30 26.00 48.87
CA GLY A 61 13.11 26.85 48.96
C GLY A 61 13.38 28.31 48.58
N SER A 62 13.37 28.60 47.28
CA SER A 62 13.47 29.95 46.73
C SER A 62 12.50 30.07 45.55
N GLU A 63 11.26 30.43 45.85
CA GLU A 63 10.20 30.59 44.85
C GLU A 63 10.52 31.77 43.94
N THR A 64 10.82 31.49 42.67
CA THR A 64 10.96 32.51 41.63
C THR A 64 10.40 31.92 40.35
N GLU A 65 9.13 32.23 40.07
CA GLU A 65 8.37 31.68 38.95
C GLU A 65 8.94 32.16 37.61
N THR A 66 9.84 31.38 37.02
CA THR A 66 10.36 31.62 35.67
C THR A 66 9.29 31.32 34.63
N SER A 67 8.44 32.31 34.37
CA SER A 67 7.28 32.21 33.47
C SER A 67 7.61 31.49 32.16
N PHE A 68 6.74 30.58 31.76
CA PHE A 68 6.84 29.82 30.50
C PHE A 68 6.98 30.74 29.27
N THR A 69 6.41 31.94 29.30
CA THR A 69 6.59 32.95 28.24
C THR A 69 8.03 33.44 28.11
N ASP A 70 8.76 33.55 29.22
CA ASP A 70 10.16 33.97 29.27
C ASP A 70 11.10 32.85 28.77
N ILE A 71 10.65 31.58 28.81
CA ILE A 71 11.32 30.45 28.16
C ILE A 71 11.09 30.49 26.65
N LEU A 72 9.84 30.71 26.20
CA LEU A 72 9.49 30.79 24.77
C LEU A 72 10.13 31.99 24.04
N VAL A 73 10.27 33.14 24.71
CA VAL A 73 10.82 34.37 24.13
C VAL A 73 12.36 34.39 24.17
N ARG A 74 13.01 33.52 24.97
CA ARG A 74 14.45 33.27 24.87
C ARG A 74 14.79 32.53 23.58
N LYS A 75 15.04 33.31 22.51
CA LYS A 75 15.79 32.87 21.34
C LYS A 75 17.05 32.09 21.81
N PRO A 76 17.26 30.82 21.40
CA PRO A 76 18.37 30.01 21.91
C PRO A 76 19.72 30.50 21.35
N SER A 77 20.34 31.42 22.07
CA SER A 77 21.67 31.94 21.78
C SER A 77 22.73 30.85 21.97
N GLY A 78 23.11 30.18 20.87
CA GLY A 78 24.34 29.39 20.82
C GLY A 78 24.21 27.86 20.89
N SER A 79 23.12 27.24 20.44
CA SER A 79 23.10 25.79 20.16
C SER A 79 23.19 25.52 18.64
N SER A 80 24.39 25.70 18.08
CA SER A 80 24.66 25.53 16.64
C SER A 80 25.56 24.33 16.32
N LEU A 81 25.68 23.37 17.24
CA LEU A 81 26.71 22.32 17.22
C LEU A 81 26.19 20.87 17.32
N ALA A 82 24.87 20.65 17.40
CA ALA A 82 24.29 19.30 17.54
C ALA A 82 23.13 18.97 16.57
N ALA A 83 22.62 19.95 15.81
CA ALA A 83 21.47 19.77 14.90
C ALA A 83 21.75 20.22 13.45
N SER A 84 22.94 20.71 13.14
CA SER A 84 23.34 21.06 11.77
C SER A 84 23.91 19.84 11.06
N GLY A 85 23.01 18.97 10.57
CA GLY A 85 23.35 17.91 9.62
C GLY A 85 23.71 18.52 8.26
N ASN A 86 24.90 19.12 8.16
CA ASN A 86 25.37 19.87 7.00
C ASN A 86 25.74 18.95 5.82
N LEU A 87 24.73 18.29 5.25
CA LEU A 87 24.83 17.58 3.97
C LEU A 87 25.17 18.61 2.90
N SER A 88 26.33 18.46 2.25
CA SER A 88 26.77 19.42 1.25
C SER A 88 25.79 19.41 0.05
N PRO A 89 25.46 20.56 -0.54
CA PRO A 89 24.56 20.61 -1.70
C PRO A 89 25.01 19.73 -2.87
N ASN A 90 26.32 19.56 -3.03
CA ASN A 90 26.92 18.68 -4.04
C ASN A 90 26.62 17.20 -3.77
N LEU A 91 26.76 16.74 -2.51
CA LEU A 91 26.43 15.34 -2.14
C LEU A 91 24.94 15.06 -2.29
N MET A 92 24.08 16.04 -1.99
CA MET A 92 22.64 15.93 -2.25
C MET A 92 22.33 15.83 -3.75
N PHE A 93 23.01 16.63 -4.59
CA PHE A 93 22.86 16.56 -6.05
C PHE A 93 23.32 15.21 -6.61
N GLU A 94 24.46 14.70 -6.14
CA GLU A 94 25.01 13.39 -6.51
C GLU A 94 24.07 12.24 -6.12
N LEU A 95 23.51 12.27 -4.90
CA LEU A 95 22.50 11.31 -4.44
C LEU A 95 21.23 11.35 -5.32
N PHE A 96 20.75 12.54 -5.69
CA PHE A 96 19.59 12.69 -6.58
C PHE A 96 19.89 12.30 -8.04
N ALA A 97 21.14 12.42 -8.50
CA ALA A 97 21.56 11.93 -9.81
C ALA A 97 21.57 10.40 -9.85
N MET A 98 22.25 9.75 -8.89
CA MET A 98 22.29 8.30 -8.77
C MET A 98 20.89 7.68 -8.59
N TYR A 99 20.02 8.30 -7.77
CA TYR A 99 18.64 7.86 -7.60
C TYR A 99 17.82 7.99 -8.89
N ARG A 100 18.05 9.05 -9.69
CA ARG A 100 17.37 9.26 -10.97
C ARG A 100 17.83 8.24 -12.02
N GLU A 101 19.13 8.01 -12.15
CA GLU A 101 19.69 6.99 -13.05
C GLU A 101 19.10 5.61 -12.74
N TRP A 102 19.03 5.24 -11.46
CA TRP A 102 18.36 4.01 -11.02
C TRP A 102 16.85 4.00 -11.36
N GLN A 103 16.13 5.11 -11.19
CA GLN A 103 14.72 5.18 -11.58
C GLN A 103 14.52 5.04 -13.10
N GLU A 104 15.40 5.63 -13.91
CA GLU A 104 15.38 5.51 -15.38
C GLU A 104 15.73 4.09 -15.84
N GLU A 105 16.67 3.40 -15.17
CA GLU A 105 16.98 1.99 -15.39
C GLU A 105 15.80 1.07 -15.03
N MET A 106 15.21 1.23 -13.84
CA MET A 106 14.04 0.45 -13.42
C MET A 106 12.83 0.67 -14.35
N ALA A 107 12.57 1.92 -14.78
CA ALA A 107 11.50 2.22 -15.72
C ALA A 107 11.73 1.55 -17.08
N LYS A 108 12.97 1.49 -17.54
CA LYS A 108 13.38 0.79 -18.78
C LYS A 108 13.22 -0.72 -18.67
N GLU A 109 13.60 -1.34 -17.54
CA GLU A 109 13.40 -2.78 -17.31
C GLU A 109 11.91 -3.14 -17.33
N ILE A 110 11.09 -2.39 -16.56
CA ILE A 110 9.64 -2.58 -16.50
C ILE A 110 9.01 -2.45 -17.90
N SER A 111 9.40 -1.41 -18.66
CA SER A 111 8.87 -1.17 -20.00
C SER A 111 9.23 -2.30 -20.99
N GLY A 112 10.48 -2.77 -20.96
CA GLY A 112 10.92 -3.90 -21.79
C GLY A 112 10.18 -5.20 -21.45
N ARG A 113 10.08 -5.51 -20.16
CA ARG A 113 9.36 -6.68 -19.64
C ARG A 113 7.85 -6.62 -19.93
N GLN A 114 7.24 -5.43 -19.96
CA GLN A 114 5.86 -5.23 -20.38
C GLN A 114 5.68 -5.49 -21.88
N GLY A 115 6.53 -4.94 -22.75
CA GLY A 115 6.46 -5.18 -24.20
C GLY A 115 6.70 -6.64 -24.59
N GLU A 116 7.59 -7.34 -23.87
CA GLU A 116 7.74 -8.80 -24.00
C GLU A 116 6.46 -9.57 -23.66
N LEU A 117 5.73 -9.15 -22.63
CA LEU A 117 4.50 -9.80 -22.18
C LEU A 117 3.35 -9.53 -23.18
N GLU A 118 3.25 -8.30 -23.69
CA GLU A 118 2.27 -7.89 -24.70
C GLU A 118 2.40 -8.71 -25.99
N ASN A 119 3.62 -8.83 -26.54
CA ASN A 119 3.92 -9.68 -27.71
C ASN A 119 3.57 -11.17 -27.47
N LYS A 120 3.83 -11.69 -26.27
CA LYS A 120 3.46 -13.07 -25.89
C LYS A 120 1.94 -13.25 -25.82
N ILE A 121 1.19 -12.23 -25.39
CA ILE A 121 -0.28 -12.22 -25.35
C ILE A 121 -0.86 -12.14 -26.78
N GLU A 122 -0.38 -11.22 -27.62
CA GLU A 122 -0.80 -11.10 -29.02
C GLU A 122 -0.54 -12.40 -29.79
N THR A 123 0.63 -13.01 -29.62
CA THR A 123 0.97 -14.31 -30.20
C THR A 123 0.04 -15.41 -29.72
N ALA A 124 -0.30 -15.44 -28.42
CA ALA A 124 -1.20 -16.44 -27.86
C ALA A 124 -2.64 -16.31 -28.38
N ASP A 125 -3.18 -15.09 -28.47
CA ASP A 125 -4.51 -14.84 -29.01
C ASP A 125 -4.58 -15.19 -30.50
N ALA A 126 -3.59 -14.75 -31.30
CA ALA A 126 -3.49 -15.09 -32.71
C ALA A 126 -3.38 -16.61 -32.97
N LEU A 127 -2.85 -17.38 -32.02
CA LEU A 127 -2.85 -18.85 -32.06
C LEU A 127 -4.18 -19.45 -31.61
N ALA A 128 -4.82 -18.91 -30.56
CA ALA A 128 -6.13 -19.34 -30.08
C ALA A 128 -7.22 -19.16 -31.15
N VAL A 129 -7.26 -18.02 -31.83
CA VAL A 129 -8.16 -17.75 -32.96
C VAL A 129 -7.94 -18.76 -34.10
N LYS A 130 -6.68 -19.03 -34.49
CA LYS A 130 -6.36 -20.03 -35.53
C LYS A 130 -6.74 -21.45 -35.12
N LEU A 131 -6.62 -21.81 -33.84
CA LEU A 131 -7.04 -23.11 -33.32
C LEU A 131 -8.58 -23.26 -33.36
N LEU A 132 -9.31 -22.24 -32.93
CA LEU A 132 -10.77 -22.21 -32.97
C LEU A 132 -11.30 -22.28 -34.42
N GLN A 133 -10.67 -21.57 -35.36
CA GLN A 133 -10.99 -21.65 -36.79
C GLN A 133 -10.79 -23.08 -37.33
N ARG A 134 -9.65 -23.73 -37.03
CA ARG A 134 -9.39 -25.12 -37.43
C ARG A 134 -10.37 -26.12 -36.81
N PHE A 135 -10.73 -25.93 -35.54
CA PHE A 135 -11.73 -26.76 -34.86
C PHE A 135 -13.11 -26.64 -35.52
N ASN A 136 -13.60 -25.41 -35.73
CA ASN A 136 -14.90 -25.16 -36.36
C ASN A 136 -14.95 -25.67 -37.81
N TYR A 137 -13.86 -25.52 -38.58
CA TYR A 137 -13.73 -26.13 -39.90
C TYR A 137 -13.81 -27.66 -39.85
N SER A 138 -13.08 -28.30 -38.92
CA SER A 138 -13.11 -29.74 -38.72
C SER A 138 -14.51 -30.25 -38.37
N VAL A 139 -15.20 -29.62 -37.41
CA VAL A 139 -16.58 -29.96 -37.02
C VAL A 139 -17.55 -29.80 -38.21
N THR A 140 -17.41 -28.74 -39.00
CA THR A 140 -18.25 -28.51 -40.19
C THR A 140 -18.00 -29.57 -41.27
N SER A 141 -16.73 -29.92 -41.51
CA SER A 141 -16.33 -30.97 -42.44
C SER A 141 -16.87 -32.35 -42.02
N MET A 142 -16.65 -32.75 -40.76
CA MET A 142 -17.19 -34.02 -40.23
C MET A 142 -18.72 -34.08 -40.29
N ARG A 143 -19.42 -32.98 -39.98
CA ARG A 143 -20.88 -32.89 -40.11
C ARG A 143 -21.32 -33.06 -41.57
N SER A 144 -20.63 -32.43 -42.52
CA SER A 144 -20.91 -32.59 -43.96
C SER A 144 -20.73 -34.04 -44.40
N THR A 145 -19.60 -34.67 -44.08
CA THR A 145 -19.33 -36.08 -44.38
C THR A 145 -20.39 -37.00 -43.76
N SER A 146 -20.78 -36.76 -42.50
CA SER A 146 -21.83 -37.54 -41.83
C SER A 146 -23.21 -37.36 -42.47
N HIS A 147 -23.51 -36.19 -43.04
CA HIS A 147 -24.77 -35.93 -43.75
C HIS A 147 -24.82 -36.70 -45.07
N ASN A 148 -23.76 -36.57 -45.89
CA ASN A 148 -23.63 -37.28 -47.17
C ASN A 148 -23.67 -38.81 -47.00
N LEU A 149 -23.06 -39.34 -45.93
CA LEU A 149 -23.11 -40.77 -45.61
C LEU A 149 -24.50 -41.24 -45.14
N ALA A 150 -25.29 -40.39 -44.49
CA ALA A 150 -26.66 -40.71 -44.10
C ALA A 150 -27.61 -40.70 -45.32
N GLU A 151 -27.48 -39.71 -46.20
CA GLU A 151 -28.27 -39.61 -47.44
C GLU A 151 -27.90 -40.71 -48.46
N GLY A 152 -26.63 -41.10 -48.53
CA GLY A 152 -26.18 -42.21 -49.36
C GLY A 152 -26.70 -43.60 -48.93
N GLY A 153 -27.32 -43.71 -47.75
CA GLY A 153 -27.79 -44.97 -47.17
C GLY A 153 -29.27 -45.31 -47.44
N SER A 154 -30.02 -44.51 -48.20
CA SER A 154 -31.47 -44.69 -48.43
C SER A 154 -31.85 -45.18 -49.84
N TRP A 155 -31.14 -46.18 -50.35
CA TRP A 155 -31.35 -46.81 -51.67
C TRP A 155 -31.66 -48.31 -51.54
#